data_AF-A0A1J9P415-F1
#
_entry.id   AF-A0A1J9P415-F1
#
_cell.length_a   1.000
_cell.length_b   1.000
_cell.length_c   1.000
_cell.angle_alpha   90.00
_cell.angle_beta   90.00
_cell.angle_gamma   90.00
#
_symmetry.space_group_name_H-M   'P 1'
#
loop_
_entity.id
_entity.type
_entity.pdbx_description
1 polymer ?
#
loop_
_entity_poly.entity_id
_entity_poly.type
_entity_poly.pdbx_seq_one_letter_code
_entity_poly.pdbx_strand_id
1 'polypeptide(L)' 'AVKFIEQGHVRVGTEVVTDPAFLVNRNLEDFVTWVDSSKIKRNILQYREKLDDFDLL' A
#
# COMPACT_ATOMS: atom_id res chain seq x y z
N ALA A 1 -11.30 -4.95 -0.08
CA ALA A 1 -10.17 -4.98 0.85
C ALA A 1 -9.33 -6.24 0.64
N VAL A 2 -9.89 -7.44 0.89
CA VAL A 2 -9.17 -8.74 0.79
C VAL A 2 -8.38 -8.92 -0.52
N LYS A 3 -9.02 -8.71 -1.68
CA LYS A 3 -8.35 -8.85 -2.99
C LYS A 3 -7.08 -8.01 -3.17
N PHE A 4 -7.02 -6.82 -2.57
CA PHE A 4 -5.85 -5.94 -2.69
C PHE A 4 -4.72 -6.34 -1.73
N ILE A 5 -5.09 -6.96 -0.60
CA ILE A 5 -4.15 -7.54 0.36
C ILE A 5 -3.55 -8.81 -0.26
N GLU A 6 -4.37 -9.70 -0.83
CA GLU A 6 -3.90 -10.92 -1.53
C GLU A 6 -2.97 -10.61 -2.71
N GLN A 7 -3.19 -9.49 -3.41
CA GLN A 7 -2.32 -9.00 -4.49
C GLN A 7 -1.01 -8.37 -3.98
N GLY A 8 -0.84 -8.21 -2.66
CA GLY A 8 0.35 -7.61 -2.05
C GLY A 8 0.45 -6.10 -2.26
N HIS A 9 -0.67 -5.39 -2.38
CA HIS A 9 -0.65 -3.93 -2.54
C HIS A 9 -0.55 -3.16 -1.22
N VAL A 10 -0.73 -3.84 -0.09
CA VAL A 10 -0.74 -3.25 1.26
C VAL A 10 0.52 -3.67 2.01
N ARG A 11 1.15 -2.72 2.70
CA ARG A 11 2.23 -2.96 3.66
C ARG A 11 1.88 -2.39 5.03
N VAL A 12 2.45 -2.99 6.07
CA VAL A 12 2.38 -2.50 7.45
C VAL A 12 3.79 -2.19 7.88
N GLY A 13 4.11 -0.90 8.07
CA GLY A 13 5.47 -0.46 8.31
C GLY A 13 6.38 -0.76 7.12
N THR A 14 7.35 -1.66 7.33
CA THR A 14 8.32 -2.06 6.30
C THR A 14 7.95 -3.36 5.59
N GLU A 15 6.98 -4.13 6.09
CA GLU A 15 6.67 -5.47 5.59
C GLU A 15 5.41 -5.47 4.72
N VAL A 16 5.49 -6.16 3.58
CA VAL A 16 4.34 -6.34 2.67
C VAL A 16 3.46 -7.47 3.20
N VAL A 17 2.17 -7.20 3.37
CA VAL A 17 1.20 -8.16 3.89
C VAL A 17 0.40 -8.75 2.74
N THR A 18 0.47 -10.07 2.59
CA THR A 18 -0.29 -10.84 1.60
C THR A 18 -1.44 -11.64 2.21
N ASP A 19 -1.39 -11.89 3.53
CA ASP A 19 -2.42 -12.63 4.25
C ASP A 19 -3.53 -11.69 4.77
N PRO A 20 -4.79 -11.83 4.31
CA PRO A 20 -5.91 -11.04 4.82
C PRO A 20 -6.27 -11.33 6.28
N ALA A 21 -5.79 -12.43 6.87
CA ALA A 21 -5.99 -12.75 8.30
C ALA A 21 -4.93 -12.14 9.22
N PHE A 22 -4.00 -11.31 8.69
CA PHE A 22 -2.98 -10.65 9.47
C PHE A 22 -3.58 -9.69 10.51
N LEU A 23 -3.28 -9.92 11.79
CA LEU A 23 -3.80 -9.10 12.88
C LEU A 23 -2.91 -7.87 13.11
N VAL A 24 -3.48 -6.70 12.85
CA VAL A 24 -2.82 -5.41 13.05
C VAL A 24 -3.09 -4.91 14.47
N ASN A 25 -2.03 -4.68 15.25
CA ASN A 25 -2.13 -4.06 16.56
C ASN A 25 -2.42 -2.55 16.45
N ARG A 26 -3.02 -1.94 17.46
CA ARG A 26 -3.35 -0.49 17.48
C ARG A 26 -2.16 0.43 17.16
N ASN A 27 -0.96 0.06 17.60
CA ASN A 27 0.25 0.84 17.31
C ASN A 27 0.73 0.70 15.86
N LEU A 28 0.34 -0.38 15.17
CA LEU A 28 0.70 -0.67 13.78
C LEU A 28 -0.34 -0.13 12.79
N GLU A 29 -1.53 0.24 13.26
CA GLU A 29 -2.62 0.78 12.44
C GLU A 29 -2.20 2.02 11.65
N ASP A 30 -1.46 2.93 12.29
CA ASP A 30 -0.95 4.16 11.65
C ASP A 30 0.05 3.90 10.51
N PHE A 31 0.66 2.71 10.49
CA PHE A 31 1.67 2.32 9.51
C PHE A 31 1.11 1.49 8.35
N VAL A 32 -0.22 1.31 8.29
CA VAL A 32 -0.89 0.63 7.17
C VAL A 32 -0.91 1.56 5.96
N THR A 33 -0.07 1.25 4.96
CA THR A 33 0.08 2.08 3.75
C THR A 33 0.12 1.23 2.48
N TRP A 34 -0.10 1.86 1.32
CA TRP A 34 0.11 1.20 0.03
C TRP A 34 1.61 1.01 -0.23
N VAL A 35 1.97 -0.11 -0.85
CA VAL A 35 3.33 -0.34 -1.34
C VAL A 35 3.70 0.72 -2.38
N ASP A 36 4.95 1.17 -2.39
CA ASP A 36 5.40 2.26 -3.27
C ASP A 36 5.29 1.89 -4.77
N SER A 37 5.52 0.63 -5.12
CA SER A 37 5.34 0.09 -6.47
C SER A 37 3.87 -0.22 -6.83
N SER A 38 2.92 0.04 -5.93
CA SER A 38 1.51 -0.29 -6.15
C SER A 38 0.88 0.61 -7.22
N LYS A 39 0.20 -0.02 -8.20
CA LYS A 39 -0.62 0.69 -9.19
C LYS A 39 -1.75 1.49 -8.55
N ILE A 40 -2.22 1.07 -7.37
CA ILE A 40 -3.25 1.79 -6.61
C ILE A 40 -2.69 3.13 -6.11
N LYS A 41 -1.46 3.13 -5.58
CA LYS A 41 -0.78 4.37 -5.15
C LYS A 41 -0.60 5.32 -6.33
N ARG A 42 -0.20 4.80 -7.51
CA ARG A 42 -0.06 5.59 -8.74
C ARG A 42 -1.38 6.20 -9.19
N ASN A 43 -2.47 5.42 -9.23
CA ASN A 43 -3.79 5.94 -9.60
C ASN A 43 -4.26 7.04 -8.62
N ILE A 44 -4.00 6.89 -7.32
CA ILE A 44 -4.34 7.91 -6.32
C ILE A 44 -3.50 9.19 -6.54
N LEU A 45 -2.20 9.07 -6.81
CA LEU A 45 -1.33 10.22 -7.06
C LEU A 45 -1.68 10.93 -8.37
N GLN A 46 -2.00 10.17 -9.42
CA GLN A 46 -2.48 10.70 -10.71
C GLN A 46 -3.79 11.46 -10.53
N TYR A 47 -4.75 10.90 -9.78
CA TYR A 47 -6.00 11.59 -9.47
C TYR A 47 -5.78 12.90 -8.70
N ARG A 48 -4.71 12.99 -7.91
CA ARG A 48 -4.33 14.19 -7.14
C ARG A 48 -3.38 15.13 -7.90
N GLU A 49 -3.09 14.85 -9.18
CA GLU A 49 -2.14 15.58 -10.02
C GLU A 49 -0.74 15.72 -9.39
N LYS A 50 -0.38 14.77 -8.51
CA LYS A 50 0.90 14.69 -7.79
C LYS A 50 1.70 13.46 -8.20
N LEU A 51 1.48 12.97 -9.41
CA LEU A 51 2.23 11.85 -9.95
C LEU A 51 3.63 12.36 -10.30
N ASP A 52 4.62 11.92 -9.51
CA ASP A 52 6.02 12.11 -9.82
C ASP A 52 6.54 10.80 -10.44
N ASP A 53 6.93 10.87 -11.71
CA ASP A 53 7.40 9.71 -12.48
C ASP A 53 8.86 9.33 -12.14
N PHE A 54 9.56 10.11 -11.31
CA PHE A 54 10.93 9.81 -10.89
C PHE A 54 11.03 8.63 -9.90
N ASP A 55 9.99 8.41 -9.09
CA ASP A 55 9.93 7.38 -8.04
C ASP A 55 9.62 5.96 -8.60
N LEU A 56 9.58 5.84 -9.93
CA LEU A 56 9.13 4.67 -10.70
C LEU A 56 10.25 3.89 -11.40
N LEU A 57 11.49 4.40 -11.36
CA LEU A 57 12.70 3.84 -11.99
C LEU A 57 13.43 2.81 -11.11
#